data_AF-A0A257ZHN0-F1
#
_entry.id   AF-A0A257ZHN0-F1
#
_cell.length_a   1.000
_cell.length_b   1.000
_cell.length_c   1.000
_cell.angle_alpha   90.00
_cell.angle_beta   90.00
_cell.angle_gamma   90.00
#
_symmetry.space_group_name_H-M   'P 1'
#
loop_
_entity.id
_entity.type
_entity.pdbx_description
1 polymer ?
#
loop_
_entity_poly.entity_id
_entity_poly.type
_entity_poly.pdbx_seq_one_letter_code
_entity_poly.pdbx_strand_id
1 'polypeptide(L)' 'MTETLEYDATGLLCPLPVLRANRKLRELDVGGLLTVRATDPAAEADFPAFCRQTG' A
#
# COMPACT_ATOMS: atom_id res chain seq x y z
N MET A 1 7.01 19.39 -4.99
CA MET A 1 5.72 19.08 -4.35
C MET A 1 5.62 17.58 -4.31
N THR A 2 5.62 16.98 -3.13
CA THR A 2 5.59 15.52 -2.96
C THR A 2 4.14 15.07 -3.12
N GLU A 3 3.83 14.36 -4.20
CA GLU A 3 2.46 13.89 -4.44
C GLU A 3 2.10 12.81 -3.42
N THR A 4 1.00 13.00 -2.69
CA THR A 4 0.55 12.06 -1.65
C THR A 4 -0.81 11.51 -2.05
N LEU A 5 -0.89 10.20 -2.27
CA LEU A 5 -2.12 9.49 -2.61
C LEU A 5 -2.60 8.71 -1.39
N GLU A 6 -3.88 8.84 -1.07
CA GLU A 6 -4.52 8.07 0.00
C GLU A 6 -5.38 6.97 -0.61
N TYR A 7 -5.24 5.75 -0.10
CA TYR A 7 -6.02 4.59 -0.53
C TYR A 7 -6.65 3.90 0.67
N ASP A 8 -7.96 3.74 0.62
CA ASP A 8 -8.71 2.98 1.61
C ASP A 8 -8.86 1.52 1.15
N ALA A 9 -8.21 0.63 1.89
CA ALA A 9 -8.26 -0.82 1.75
C ALA A 9 -8.98 -1.47 2.94
N THR A 10 -9.78 -0.71 3.70
CA THR A 10 -10.55 -1.25 4.82
C THR A 10 -11.60 -2.24 4.31
N GLY A 11 -11.84 -3.31 5.07
CA GLY A 11 -12.71 -4.42 4.64
C GLY A 11 -12.11 -5.36 3.59
N LEU A 12 -10.91 -5.10 3.08
CA LEU A 12 -10.15 -6.08 2.28
C LEU A 12 -9.34 -6.99 3.19
N LEU A 13 -9.33 -8.29 2.88
CA LEU A 13 -8.53 -9.30 3.58
C LEU A 13 -7.29 -9.66 2.75
N CYS A 14 -6.22 -10.07 3.43
CA CYS A 14 -4.98 -10.56 2.84
C CYS A 14 -5.27 -11.56 1.71
N PRO A 15 -4.61 -11.42 0.53
CA PRO A 15 -3.50 -10.49 0.20
C PRO A 15 -3.95 -9.21 -0.52
N LEU A 16 -5.25 -8.91 -0.56
CA LEU A 16 -5.80 -7.85 -1.40
C LEU A 16 -5.31 -6.42 -1.05
N PRO A 17 -5.12 -6.02 0.23
CA PRO A 17 -4.67 -4.67 0.57
C PRO A 17 -3.32 -4.32 -0.08
N VAL A 18 -2.35 -5.23 0.01
CA VAL A 18 -1.01 -5.03 -0.55
C VAL A 18 -1.01 -5.04 -2.07
N LEU A 19 -1.77 -5.94 -2.69
CA LEU A 19 -1.87 -6.01 -4.15
C LEU A 19 -2.48 -4.74 -4.75
N ARG A 20 -3.50 -4.19 -4.10
CA ARG A 20 -4.13 -2.93 -4.50
C ARG A 20 -3.21 -1.74 -4.25
N ALA A 21 -2.54 -1.71 -3.10
CA ALA A 21 -1.54 -0.71 -2.79
C ALA A 21 -0.40 -0.69 -3.82
N ASN A 22 0.13 -1.84 -4.21
CA ASN A 22 1.17 -1.95 -5.25
C ASN A 22 0.71 -1.35 -6.58
N ARG A 23 -0.51 -1.66 -7.04
CA ARG A 23 -1.07 -1.06 -8.25
C ARG A 23 -1.09 0.46 -8.17
N LYS A 24 -1.53 1.02 -7.04
CA LYS A 24 -1.56 2.47 -6.80
C LYS A 24 -0.16 3.08 -6.67
N LEU A 25 0.77 2.35 -6.08
CA LEU A 25 2.17 2.78 -5.98
C LEU A 25 2.82 2.91 -7.35
N ARG A 26 2.48 2.04 -8.31
CA ARG A 26 2.95 2.12 -9.70
C ARG A 26 2.37 3.30 -10.49
N GLU A 27 1.26 3.87 -10.03
CA GLU A 27 0.66 5.07 -10.61
C GLU A 27 1.36 6.35 -10.10
N LEU A 28 2.17 6.26 -9.03
CA LEU A 28 2.88 7.40 -8.45
C LEU A 28 4.24 7.62 -9.11
N ASP A 29 4.55 8.89 -9.33
CA ASP A 29 5.88 9.30 -9.75
C ASP A 29 6.93 9.08 -8.65
N VAL A 30 8.20 9.01 -9.06
CA VAL A 30 9.32 8.86 -8.13
C VAL A 30 9.33 10.00 -7.12
N GLY A 31 9.30 9.63 -5.83
CA GLY A 31 9.17 10.57 -4.72
C GLY A 31 7.73 10.82 -4.28
N GLY A 32 6.73 10.20 -4.91
CA GLY A 32 5.35 10.16 -4.41
C GLY A 32 5.21 9.29 -3.15
N LEU A 33 4.20 9.61 -2.35
CA LEU A 33 3.84 8.91 -1.11
C LEU A 33 2.47 8.25 -1.28
N LEU A 34 2.34 6.98 -0.88
CA LEU A 34 1.07 6.27 -0.81
C LEU A 34 0.72 5.97 0.65
N THR A 35 -0.37 6.55 1.14
CA THR A 35 -0.95 6.24 2.45
C THR A 35 -2.05 5.21 2.26
N VAL A 36 -1.94 4.06 2.93
CA VAL A 36 -2.97 3.01 2.85
C VAL A 36 -3.63 2.80 4.21
N ARG A 37 -4.97 2.84 4.24
CA ARG A 37 -5.76 2.46 5.42
C ARG A 37 -6.25 1.03 5.25
N ALA A 38 -5.85 0.12 6.13
CA ALA A 38 -6.33 -1.25 6.16
C ALA A 38 -6.77 -1.62 7.57
N THR A 39 -7.81 -2.45 7.68
CA THR A 39 -8.31 -2.99 8.96
C THR A 39 -7.91 -4.44 9.18
N ASP A 40 -7.20 -5.04 8.23
CA ASP A 40 -6.74 -6.42 8.30
C ASP A 40 -5.54 -6.55 9.25
N PRO A 41 -5.57 -7.43 10.27
CA PRO A 41 -4.41 -7.66 11.14
C PRO A 41 -3.16 -8.13 10.38
N ALA A 42 -3.31 -8.82 9.24
CA ALA A 42 -2.17 -9.25 8.43
C ALA A 42 -1.44 -8.08 7.75
N ALA A 43 -2.12 -6.93 7.55
CA ALA A 43 -1.54 -5.76 6.88
C ALA A 43 -0.28 -5.25 7.58
N GLU A 44 -0.23 -5.32 8.91
CA GLU A 44 0.93 -4.87 9.70
C GLU A 44 2.22 -5.65 9.34
N ALA A 45 2.10 -6.94 9.02
CA ALA A 45 3.23 -7.77 8.59
C ALA A 45 3.45 -7.71 7.07
N ASP A 46 2.36 -7.67 6.29
CA ASP A 46 2.41 -7.74 4.84
C ASP A 46 3.00 -6.48 4.20
N PHE A 47 2.70 -5.27 4.71
CA PHE A 47 3.24 -4.03 4.16
C PHE A 47 4.78 -3.94 4.29
N PRO A 48 5.38 -4.18 5.46
CA PRO A 48 6.83 -4.24 5.59
C PRO A 48 7.47 -5.33 4.71
N ALA A 49 6.85 -6.52 4.65
CA ALA A 49 7.34 -7.60 3.81
C ALA A 49 7.27 -7.25 2.31
N PHE A 50 6.22 -6.55 1.90
CA PHE A 50 6.05 -6.02 0.56
C PHE A 50 7.11 -4.97 0.21
N CYS A 51 7.34 -4.00 1.10
CA CYS A 51 8.38 -2.99 0.90
C CYS A 51 9.78 -3.61 0.78
N ARG A 52 10.07 -4.68 1.54
CA ARG A 52 11.36 -5.40 1.42
C ARG A 52 11.51 -6.20 0.13
N GLN A 53 10.41 -6.74 -0.41
CA GLN A 53 10.45 -7.54 -1.65
C GLN A 53 10.44 -6.67 -2.92
N THR A 54 9.87 -5.47 -2.84
CA THR A 54 9.62 -4.61 -4.02
C THR A 54 10.54 -3.40 -4.08
N GLY A 55 11.28 -3.12 -3.00
CA GLY A 55 12.26 -2.04 -2.89
C GLY A 55 13.61 -2.37 -3.48
#